data_AF-A0A918ER36-F1
#
_entry.id   AF-A0A918ER36-F1
#
_cell.length_a   1.000
_cell.length_b   1.000
_cell.length_c   1.000
_cell.angle_alpha   90.00
_cell.angle_beta   90.00
_cell.angle_gamma   90.00
#
_symmetry.space_group_name_H-M   'P 1'
#
loop_
_entity.id
_entity.type
_entity.pdbx_description
1 polymer ?
#
loop_
_entity_poly.entity_id
_entity_poly.type
_entity_poly.pdbx_seq_one_letter_code
_entity_poly.pdbx_strand_id
1 'polypeptide(L)'
;MAAMRAGAGPGAGVTRAPSSATVIAMASVPSASSAAMSPASPASPALPASPASSAFSAFSASSGSPALRPDAGAGPLLRAWRERRGVSQLDLALRAGSSARHISFVETGRARPSEEMVLRLAEHLDVPVRERNELLLAAGYAPHYPRTPLDDPAMGTLREGVERLLKGYEPYPALVVDAVHDVIAANRGLLTLLEGVSERLLAPPPNAMRLTLHPEGLAPRIRNLRAWRDHLLAQMTRQIALQRSDALRALYEEVAAYPVPDRDPDGEAGSGAPVPYFALPLRVEHDGRVLSFVSSVATFNTPMDVTVAELAVETFLPADAATAAYLHERGGAA
;
A
#
# COMPACT_ATOMS: atom_id res chain seq x y z
N MET A 1 24.19 -31.82 -66.34
CA MET A 1 22.72 -31.67 -66.23
C MET A 1 22.41 -30.90 -64.95
N ALA A 2 21.70 -29.78 -65.06
CA ALA A 2 21.00 -28.96 -64.04
C ALA A 2 21.79 -28.56 -62.77
N ALA A 3 22.23 -27.31 -62.54
CA ALA A 3 21.55 -26.01 -62.40
C ALA A 3 20.87 -25.76 -61.03
N MET A 4 21.12 -24.54 -60.52
CA MET A 4 20.45 -23.79 -59.42
C MET A 4 20.82 -24.18 -57.97
N ARG A 5 20.94 -23.28 -56.97
CA ARG A 5 21.10 -21.81 -56.79
C ARG A 5 21.05 -21.60 -55.26
N ALA A 6 21.79 -20.61 -54.73
CA ALA A 6 21.57 -19.81 -53.49
C ALA A 6 21.24 -20.52 -52.15
N GLY A 7 21.62 -20.04 -50.97
CA GLY A 7 22.14 -18.73 -50.58
C GLY A 7 22.49 -18.72 -49.08
N ALA A 8 23.20 -17.67 -48.72
CA ALA A 8 23.70 -17.35 -47.39
C ALA A 8 22.61 -16.91 -46.41
N GLY A 9 22.84 -17.11 -45.10
CA GLY A 9 22.14 -16.37 -44.05
C GLY A 9 22.34 -16.94 -42.63
N PRO A 10 22.59 -16.12 -41.58
CA PRO A 10 23.25 -16.55 -40.33
C PRO A 10 22.35 -16.51 -39.07
N GLY A 11 22.85 -17.09 -37.98
CA GLY A 11 22.67 -16.60 -36.61
C GLY A 11 21.27 -16.70 -35.99
N ALA A 12 21.00 -17.79 -35.27
CA ALA A 12 19.86 -17.86 -34.35
C ALA A 12 20.12 -16.99 -33.10
N GLY A 13 19.61 -15.75 -33.15
CA GLY A 13 19.46 -14.89 -31.98
C GLY A 13 18.27 -15.34 -31.13
N VAL A 14 18.50 -15.50 -29.83
CA VAL A 14 17.45 -15.67 -28.82
C VAL A 14 16.75 -14.33 -28.62
N THR A 15 15.65 -14.11 -29.34
CA THR A 15 14.72 -13.00 -29.07
C THR A 15 13.76 -13.38 -27.96
N ARG A 16 13.95 -12.72 -26.82
CA ARG A 16 13.07 -12.74 -25.64
C ARG A 16 11.78 -11.99 -25.97
N ALA A 17 10.65 -12.69 -26.01
CA ALA A 17 9.33 -12.10 -26.18
C ALA A 17 8.92 -11.30 -24.92
N PRO A 18 8.26 -10.13 -25.04
CA PRO A 18 7.77 -9.38 -23.89
C PRO A 18 6.48 -10.00 -23.33
N SER A 19 6.47 -10.20 -22.01
CA SER A 19 5.28 -10.56 -21.23
C SER A 19 4.29 -9.39 -21.27
N SER A 20 3.17 -9.61 -21.97
CA SER A 20 2.08 -8.64 -22.06
C SER A 20 1.28 -8.64 -20.76
N ALA A 21 1.45 -7.59 -19.95
CA ALA A 21 0.52 -7.26 -18.87
C ALA A 21 -0.76 -6.71 -19.50
N THR A 22 -1.84 -7.50 -19.47
CA THR A 22 -3.16 -7.07 -19.91
C THR A 22 -3.75 -6.15 -18.84
N VAL A 23 -3.66 -4.85 -19.08
CA VAL A 23 -4.44 -3.82 -18.37
C VAL A 23 -5.86 -3.89 -18.91
N ILE A 24 -6.83 -4.26 -18.07
CA ILE A 24 -8.25 -4.15 -18.42
C ILE A 24 -8.61 -2.65 -18.38
N ALA A 25 -8.63 -2.04 -19.56
CA ALA A 25 -9.18 -0.71 -19.77
C ALA A 25 -10.71 -0.78 -19.72
N MET A 26 -11.31 -0.19 -18.69
CA MET A 26 -12.76 0.05 -18.64
C MET A 26 -13.08 1.24 -19.55
N ALA A 27 -13.95 0.98 -20.53
CA ALA A 27 -14.34 1.90 -21.59
C ALA A 27 -15.12 3.13 -21.07
N SER A 28 -14.86 4.27 -21.69
CA SER A 28 -15.63 5.52 -21.51
C SER A 28 -17.10 5.35 -21.89
N VAL A 29 -18.00 5.79 -21.01
CA VAL A 29 -19.43 5.94 -21.30
C VAL A 29 -19.68 7.36 -21.84
N PRO A 30 -20.47 7.53 -22.91
CA PRO A 30 -20.71 8.85 -23.51
C PRO A 30 -21.65 9.70 -22.65
N SER A 31 -21.32 10.99 -22.59
CA SER A 31 -22.13 12.06 -22.01
C SER A 31 -23.41 12.29 -22.81
N ALA A 32 -24.56 12.27 -22.12
CA ALA A 32 -25.82 12.79 -22.64
C ALA A 32 -26.33 13.86 -21.67
N SER A 33 -26.32 15.10 -22.14
CA SER A 33 -26.91 16.27 -21.50
C SER A 33 -28.38 16.37 -21.89
N SER A 34 -29.28 16.47 -20.92
CA SER A 34 -30.52 17.24 -21.07
C SER A 34 -31.11 17.59 -19.70
N ALA A 35 -31.42 18.86 -19.55
CA ALA A 35 -31.90 19.51 -18.34
C ALA A 35 -33.40 19.26 -18.10
N ALA A 36 -33.78 19.10 -16.82
CA ALA A 36 -35.09 19.49 -16.32
C ALA A 36 -34.97 19.86 -14.83
N MET A 37 -35.47 21.05 -14.49
CA MET A 37 -35.45 21.70 -13.18
C MET A 37 -36.55 21.17 -12.22
N SER A 38 -36.20 21.20 -10.92
CA SER A 38 -37.05 21.35 -9.72
C SER A 38 -37.74 20.12 -9.11
N PRO A 39 -38.11 20.15 -7.79
CA PRO A 39 -37.72 21.04 -6.69
C PRO A 39 -37.14 20.30 -5.46
N ALA A 40 -36.64 21.08 -4.50
CA ALA A 40 -36.05 20.67 -3.22
C ALA A 40 -36.92 19.69 -2.41
N SER A 41 -36.29 18.65 -1.87
CA SER A 41 -36.85 17.72 -0.87
C SER A 41 -36.05 17.80 0.43
N PRO A 42 -36.70 17.57 1.60
CA PRO A 42 -36.24 18.07 2.89
C PRO A 42 -35.07 17.26 3.46
N ALA A 43 -34.31 17.92 4.32
CA ALA A 43 -33.20 17.36 5.08
C ALA A 43 -33.58 16.02 5.73
N SER A 44 -32.85 14.96 5.35
CA SER A 44 -32.91 13.67 6.03
C SER A 44 -32.32 13.82 7.44
N PRO A 45 -32.92 13.21 8.48
CA PRO A 45 -32.38 13.27 9.82
C PRO A 45 -31.03 12.55 9.88
N ALA A 46 -30.08 13.16 10.58
CA ALA A 46 -28.78 12.57 10.86
C ALA A 46 -28.97 11.17 11.49
N LEU A 47 -28.43 10.15 10.82
CA LEU A 47 -28.36 8.81 11.37
C LEU A 47 -27.50 8.85 12.66
N PRO A 48 -27.91 8.19 13.75
CA PRO A 48 -27.08 8.10 14.94
C PRO A 48 -25.78 7.36 14.61
N ALA A 49 -24.65 7.92 15.05
CA ALA A 49 -23.35 7.28 14.95
C ALA A 49 -23.39 5.87 15.55
N SER A 50 -22.96 4.87 14.78
CA SER A 50 -22.86 3.49 15.27
C SER A 50 -21.77 3.39 16.36
N PRO A 51 -21.99 2.60 17.43
CA PRO A 51 -21.05 2.46 18.54
C PRO A 51 -19.72 1.78 18.16
N ALA A 52 -19.57 1.29 16.93
CA ALA A 52 -18.31 0.73 16.43
C ALA A 52 -17.27 1.81 16.05
N SER A 53 -17.69 3.02 15.66
CA SER A 53 -16.77 4.10 15.29
C SER A 53 -16.08 4.76 16.50
N SER A 54 -16.54 4.51 17.73
CA SER A 54 -15.96 5.09 18.95
C SER A 54 -14.73 4.34 19.48
N ALA A 55 -14.50 3.08 19.08
CA ALA A 55 -13.36 2.30 19.58
C ALA A 55 -12.01 2.75 18.99
N PHE A 56 -12.01 3.45 17.86
CA PHE A 56 -10.80 3.95 17.18
C PHE A 56 -10.77 5.48 17.03
N SER A 57 -11.70 6.19 17.67
CA SER A 57 -11.74 7.66 17.62
C SER A 57 -10.86 8.28 18.70
N ALA A 58 -9.55 8.35 18.41
CA ALA A 58 -8.63 9.36 18.95
C ALA A 58 -7.30 9.26 18.17
N PHE A 59 -7.22 9.91 17.01
CA PHE A 59 -5.99 9.98 16.23
C PHE A 59 -5.10 11.08 16.77
N SER A 60 -4.02 10.69 17.43
CA SER A 60 -2.82 11.52 17.54
C SER A 60 -1.60 10.63 17.32
N ALA A 61 -1.18 10.52 16.06
CA ALA A 61 0.11 9.93 15.71
C ALA A 61 1.13 11.06 15.53
N SER A 62 1.72 11.53 16.63
CA SER A 62 2.96 12.29 16.56
C SER A 62 4.14 11.31 16.46
N SER A 63 4.40 10.79 15.28
CA SER A 63 5.68 10.14 14.99
C SER A 63 6.61 11.15 14.32
N GLY A 64 7.38 11.84 15.17
CA GLY A 64 8.54 12.61 14.75
C GLY A 64 9.61 11.63 14.30
N SER A 65 9.91 11.61 12.99
CA SER A 65 11.12 10.95 12.50
C SER A 65 12.34 11.86 12.77
N PRO A 66 13.48 11.30 13.20
CA PRO A 66 14.72 12.05 13.25
C PRO A 66 15.11 12.45 11.82
N ALA A 67 15.33 13.74 11.60
CA ALA A 67 15.80 14.28 10.34
C ALA A 67 17.14 13.62 9.94
N LEU A 68 17.19 13.03 8.74
CA LEU A 68 18.44 12.58 8.15
C LEU A 68 19.32 13.78 7.77
N ARG A 69 20.63 13.57 7.86
CA ARG A 69 21.68 14.60 7.84
C ARG A 69 21.51 15.64 6.72
N PRO A 70 21.50 16.95 7.04
CA PRO A 70 21.39 18.06 6.07
C PRO A 70 22.50 18.14 5.01
N ASP A 71 23.48 17.25 5.06
CA ASP A 71 24.80 17.46 4.44
C ASP A 71 24.86 16.92 2.99
N ALA A 72 23.89 16.10 2.58
CA ALA A 72 23.77 15.65 1.19
C ALA A 72 22.83 16.58 0.42
N GLY A 73 23.39 17.48 -0.39
CA GLY A 73 22.58 18.33 -1.27
C GLY A 73 21.63 17.53 -2.18
N ALA A 74 20.62 18.20 -2.74
CA ALA A 74 19.59 17.54 -3.55
C ALA A 74 20.13 16.69 -4.72
N GLY A 75 21.28 17.03 -5.30
CA GLY A 75 21.92 16.29 -6.40
C GLY A 75 22.21 14.81 -6.06
N PRO A 76 23.05 14.53 -5.05
CA PRO A 76 23.28 13.18 -4.56
C PRO A 76 22.01 12.39 -4.20
N LEU A 77 20.99 13.06 -3.62
CA LEU A 77 19.72 12.41 -3.28
C LEU A 77 18.92 12.01 -4.54
N LEU A 78 18.83 12.89 -5.53
CA LEU A 78 18.22 12.59 -6.84
C LEU A 78 18.94 11.44 -7.54
N ARG A 79 20.28 11.44 -7.50
CA ARG A 79 21.09 10.34 -8.03
C ARG A 79 20.74 9.00 -7.35
N ALA A 80 20.65 9.00 -6.03
CA ALA A 80 20.32 7.79 -5.27
C ALA A 80 18.90 7.26 -5.59
N TRP A 81 17.94 8.16 -5.82
CA TRP A 81 16.61 7.77 -6.32
C TRP A 81 16.67 7.20 -7.73
N ARG A 82 17.40 7.85 -8.64
CA ARG A 82 17.58 7.38 -10.02
C ARG A 82 18.19 5.98 -10.08
N GLU A 83 19.26 5.75 -9.33
CA GLU A 83 19.96 4.45 -9.29
C GLU A 83 19.06 3.36 -8.70
N ARG A 84 18.30 3.65 -7.64
CA ARG A 84 17.31 2.71 -7.07
C ARG A 84 16.21 2.32 -8.05
N ARG A 85 15.78 3.26 -8.90
CA ARG A 85 14.77 3.02 -9.95
C ARG A 85 15.35 2.37 -11.21
N GLY A 86 16.67 2.15 -11.27
CA GLY A 86 17.33 1.60 -12.46
C GLY A 86 17.25 2.51 -13.69
N VAL A 87 17.02 3.81 -13.51
CA VAL A 87 16.87 4.77 -14.61
C VAL A 87 18.23 5.35 -14.99
N SER A 88 18.54 5.46 -16.29
CA SER A 88 19.79 6.09 -16.72
C SER A 88 19.66 7.63 -16.72
N GLN A 89 20.78 8.37 -16.66
CA GLN A 89 20.74 9.84 -16.75
C GLN A 89 20.13 10.31 -18.08
N LEU A 90 20.38 9.59 -19.17
CA LEU A 90 19.80 9.89 -20.49
C LEU A 90 18.29 9.69 -20.49
N ASP A 91 17.82 8.56 -19.95
CA ASP A 91 16.39 8.25 -19.88
C ASP A 91 15.65 9.27 -18.99
N LEU A 92 16.20 9.60 -17.81
CA LEU A 92 15.63 10.65 -16.95
C LEU A 92 15.60 12.01 -17.65
N ALA A 93 16.66 12.36 -18.39
CA ALA A 93 16.70 13.61 -19.14
C ALA A 93 15.61 13.67 -20.22
N LEU A 94 15.41 12.58 -20.96
CA LEU A 94 14.36 12.49 -21.99
C LEU A 94 12.96 12.63 -21.37
N ARG A 95 12.69 11.95 -20.26
CA ARG A 95 11.41 12.04 -19.55
C ARG A 95 11.14 13.46 -19.03
N ALA A 96 12.14 14.09 -18.43
CA ALA A 96 12.01 15.41 -17.79
C ALA A 96 12.16 16.61 -18.75
N GLY A 97 12.34 16.37 -20.06
CA GLY A 97 12.56 17.45 -21.04
C GLY A 97 13.85 18.23 -20.79
N SER A 98 14.93 17.53 -20.46
CA SER A 98 16.24 18.08 -20.12
C SER A 98 17.37 17.42 -20.93
N SER A 99 18.62 17.85 -20.72
CA SER A 99 19.80 17.20 -21.30
C SER A 99 20.49 16.29 -20.29
N ALA A 100 21.02 15.15 -20.74
CA ALA A 100 21.80 14.25 -19.88
C ALA A 100 22.98 14.97 -19.19
N ARG A 101 23.59 15.95 -19.87
CA ARG A 101 24.61 16.83 -19.31
C ARG A 101 24.08 17.65 -18.13
N HIS A 102 22.90 18.23 -18.26
CA HIS A 102 22.30 19.01 -17.18
C HIS A 102 21.91 18.12 -15.99
N ILE A 103 21.33 16.94 -16.23
CA ILE A 103 21.06 15.94 -15.18
C ILE A 103 22.36 15.57 -14.43
N SER A 104 23.44 15.29 -15.18
CA SER A 104 24.75 15.00 -14.58
C SER A 104 25.27 16.16 -13.72
N PHE A 105 25.11 17.41 -14.15
CA PHE A 105 25.52 18.58 -13.37
C PHE A 105 24.67 18.76 -12.11
N VAL A 106 23.37 18.49 -12.16
CA VAL A 106 22.51 18.50 -10.97
C VAL A 106 22.93 17.40 -10.00
N GLU A 107 23.09 16.16 -10.46
CA GLU A 107 23.47 15.02 -9.62
C GLU A 107 24.84 15.19 -8.94
N THR A 108 25.76 15.92 -9.60
CA THR A 108 27.13 16.19 -9.08
C THR A 108 27.24 17.51 -8.32
N GLY A 109 26.14 18.25 -8.14
CA GLY A 109 26.13 19.56 -7.45
C GLY A 109 26.78 20.71 -8.22
N ARG A 110 27.13 20.51 -9.50
CA ARG A 110 27.69 21.55 -10.39
C ARG A 110 26.63 22.54 -10.89
N ALA A 111 25.36 22.18 -10.81
CA ALA A 111 24.23 23.05 -11.10
C ALA A 111 23.19 22.95 -9.99
N ARG A 112 22.66 24.10 -9.55
CA ARG A 112 21.53 24.15 -8.63
C ARG A 112 20.22 24.00 -9.43
N PRO A 113 19.42 22.96 -9.21
CA PRO A 113 18.13 22.81 -9.88
C PRO A 113 17.13 23.84 -9.31
N SER A 114 16.17 24.29 -10.14
CA SER A 114 15.01 25.03 -9.65
C SER A 114 14.07 24.11 -8.86
N GLU A 115 13.16 24.68 -8.07
CA GLU A 115 12.08 23.94 -7.39
C GLU A 115 11.29 23.08 -8.38
N GLU A 116 10.86 23.67 -9.50
CA GLU A 116 10.13 22.97 -10.56
C GLU A 116 10.93 21.79 -11.14
N MET A 117 12.24 21.97 -11.35
CA MET A 117 13.10 20.89 -11.84
C MET A 117 13.23 19.77 -10.81
N VAL A 118 13.35 20.08 -9.51
CA VAL A 118 13.38 19.07 -8.44
C VAL A 118 12.10 18.25 -8.46
N LEU A 119 10.93 18.90 -8.48
CA LEU A 119 9.63 18.24 -8.50
C LEU A 119 9.44 17.37 -9.76
N ARG A 120 9.80 17.90 -10.93
CA ARG A 120 9.71 17.16 -12.21
C ARG A 120 10.59 15.92 -12.23
N LEU A 121 11.84 16.02 -11.76
CA LEU A 121 12.73 14.87 -11.66
C LEU A 121 12.20 13.85 -10.65
N ALA A 122 11.70 14.32 -9.50
CA ALA A 122 11.14 13.46 -8.47
C ALA A 122 9.88 12.73 -8.95
N GLU A 123 9.06 13.36 -9.79
CA GLU A 123 7.90 12.74 -10.44
C GLU A 123 8.33 11.61 -11.38
N HIS A 124 9.26 11.84 -12.31
CA HIS A 124 9.71 10.80 -13.25
C HIS A 124 10.53 9.67 -12.62
N LEU A 125 10.93 9.84 -11.36
CA LEU A 125 11.59 8.83 -10.54
C LEU A 125 10.64 8.14 -9.55
N ASP A 126 9.33 8.43 -9.62
CA ASP A 126 8.31 7.93 -8.70
C ASP A 126 8.72 8.11 -7.23
N VAL A 127 9.33 9.26 -6.90
CA VAL A 127 9.74 9.57 -5.52
C VAL A 127 8.46 9.81 -4.72
N PRO A 128 8.27 9.12 -3.57
CA PRO A 128 7.09 9.33 -2.75
C PRO A 128 7.05 10.76 -2.20
N VAL A 129 5.84 11.25 -1.94
CA VAL A 129 5.55 12.67 -1.68
C VAL A 129 6.33 13.22 -0.49
N ARG A 130 6.51 12.42 0.59
CA ARG A 130 7.33 12.79 1.74
C ARG A 130 8.77 13.09 1.34
N GLU A 131 9.38 12.21 0.57
CA GLU A 131 10.78 12.36 0.14
C GLU A 131 10.95 13.45 -0.93
N ARG A 132 9.87 13.86 -1.62
CA ARG A 132 9.91 15.09 -2.44
C ARG A 132 10.15 16.33 -1.58
N ASN A 133 9.51 16.43 -0.41
CA ASN A 133 9.77 17.52 0.53
C ASN A 133 11.22 17.48 1.05
N GLU A 134 11.78 16.28 1.29
CA GLU A 134 13.19 16.15 1.67
C GLU A 134 14.13 16.65 0.56
N LEU A 135 13.83 16.31 -0.70
CA LEU A 135 14.59 16.81 -1.86
C LEU A 135 14.52 18.34 -1.98
N LEU A 136 13.34 18.93 -1.74
CA LEU A 136 13.15 20.39 -1.77
C LEU A 136 13.95 21.08 -0.67
N LEU A 137 13.88 20.57 0.56
CA LEU A 137 14.66 21.07 1.69
C LEU A 137 16.17 20.98 1.40
N ALA A 138 16.64 19.85 0.85
CA ALA A 138 18.03 19.66 0.46
C ALA A 138 18.49 20.55 -0.73
N ALA A 139 17.55 21.12 -1.49
CA ALA A 139 17.81 22.11 -2.54
C ALA A 139 17.70 23.56 -2.03
N GLY A 140 17.30 23.75 -0.78
CA GLY A 140 17.08 25.06 -0.14
C GLY A 140 15.73 25.69 -0.48
N TYR A 141 14.71 24.88 -0.75
CA TYR A 141 13.33 25.29 -0.97
C TYR A 141 12.43 24.86 0.20
N ALA A 142 11.27 25.49 0.32
CA ALA A 142 10.26 25.07 1.29
C ALA A 142 9.60 23.73 0.86
N PRO A 143 9.09 22.92 1.80
CA PRO A 143 8.25 21.78 1.48
C PRO A 143 7.04 22.20 0.63
N HIS A 144 6.73 21.41 -0.39
CA HIS A 144 5.60 21.69 -1.30
C HIS A 144 4.33 20.98 -0.84
N TYR A 145 4.46 19.76 -0.30
CA TYR A 145 3.32 18.94 0.09
C TYR A 145 3.06 19.05 1.60
N PRO A 146 1.86 19.43 2.03
CA PRO A 146 1.52 19.45 3.45
C PRO A 146 1.50 18.03 4.04
N ARG A 147 1.61 17.96 5.36
CA ARG A 147 1.35 16.76 6.16
C ARG A 147 0.27 17.13 7.17
N THR A 148 -0.98 17.01 6.75
CA THR A 148 -2.11 17.42 7.58
C THR A 148 -2.50 16.27 8.52
N PRO A 149 -2.64 16.50 9.83
CA PRO A 149 -3.13 15.48 10.76
C PRO A 149 -4.49 14.93 10.34
N LEU A 150 -4.72 13.63 10.54
CA LEU A 150 -6.00 13.00 10.15
C LEU A 150 -7.19 13.53 10.94
N ASP A 151 -6.97 14.02 12.17
CA ASP A 151 -7.97 14.62 13.04
C ASP A 151 -8.36 16.05 12.63
N ASP A 152 -7.55 16.71 11.79
CA ASP A 152 -7.79 18.06 11.28
C ASP A 152 -9.15 18.16 10.54
N PRO A 153 -9.94 19.23 10.77
CA PRO A 153 -11.20 19.45 10.06
C PRO A 153 -11.10 19.40 8.54
N ALA A 154 -9.97 19.82 7.95
CA ALA A 154 -9.72 19.74 6.51
C ALA A 154 -9.71 18.30 5.98
N MET A 155 -9.44 17.31 6.83
CA MET A 155 -9.47 15.88 6.51
C MET A 155 -10.87 15.25 6.66
N GLY A 156 -11.89 16.03 7.05
CA GLY A 156 -13.26 15.53 7.31
C GLY A 156 -13.85 14.74 6.13
N THR A 157 -13.81 15.30 4.91
CA THR A 157 -14.35 14.64 3.71
C THR A 157 -13.63 13.33 3.38
N LEU A 158 -12.31 13.27 3.57
CA LEU A 158 -11.54 12.05 3.38
C LEU A 158 -11.96 10.99 4.41
N ARG A 159 -12.07 11.38 5.69
CA ARG A 159 -12.46 10.48 6.78
C ARG A 159 -13.85 9.89 6.54
N GLU A 160 -14.82 10.72 6.17
CA GLU A 160 -16.18 10.28 5.79
C GLU A 160 -16.18 9.38 4.55
N GLY A 161 -15.30 9.65 3.58
CA GLY A 161 -15.11 8.81 2.40
C GLY A 161 -14.58 7.42 2.77
N VAL A 162 -13.53 7.38 3.60
CA VAL A 162 -12.93 6.15 4.13
C VAL A 162 -13.94 5.34 4.94
N GLU A 163 -14.71 5.98 5.83
CA GLU A 163 -15.74 5.31 6.62
C GLU A 163 -16.82 4.67 5.73
N ARG A 164 -17.30 5.40 4.71
CA ARG A 164 -18.25 4.85 3.72
C ARG A 164 -17.67 3.69 2.92
N LEU A 165 -16.40 3.79 2.52
CA LEU A 165 -15.71 2.72 1.79
C LEU A 165 -15.59 1.46 2.66
N LEU A 166 -15.13 1.60 3.90
CA LEU A 166 -15.00 0.50 4.86
C LEU A 166 -16.34 -0.18 5.15
N LYS A 167 -17.40 0.62 5.31
CA LYS A 167 -18.76 0.12 5.46
C LYS A 167 -19.25 -0.63 4.22
N GLY A 168 -18.87 -0.18 3.03
CA GLY A 168 -19.18 -0.84 1.76
C GLY A 168 -18.58 -2.24 1.62
N TYR A 169 -17.51 -2.54 2.35
CA TYR A 169 -16.90 -3.88 2.40
C TYR A 169 -17.57 -4.82 3.41
N GLU A 170 -18.42 -4.35 4.31
CA GLU A 170 -19.08 -5.24 5.27
C GLU A 170 -19.94 -6.31 4.56
N PRO A 171 -19.90 -7.58 5.02
CA PRO A 171 -19.28 -8.08 6.26
C PRO A 171 -17.80 -8.51 6.13
N TYR A 172 -17.14 -8.24 5.00
CA TYR A 172 -15.75 -8.64 4.80
C TYR A 172 -14.79 -7.73 5.58
N PRO A 173 -13.80 -8.29 6.31
CA PRO A 173 -12.85 -7.50 7.08
C PRO A 173 -12.09 -6.51 6.21
N ALA A 174 -12.07 -5.25 6.61
CA ALA A 174 -11.30 -4.21 5.95
C ALA A 174 -10.75 -3.21 6.97
N LEU A 175 -9.58 -2.66 6.65
CA LEU A 175 -8.92 -1.63 7.44
C LEU A 175 -8.19 -0.62 6.56
N VAL A 176 -7.87 0.52 7.16
CA VAL A 176 -6.93 1.50 6.63
C VAL A 176 -5.71 1.51 7.51
N VAL A 177 -4.54 1.51 6.90
CA VAL A 177 -3.25 1.64 7.57
C VAL A 177 -2.44 2.78 7.01
N ASP A 178 -1.49 3.30 7.79
CA ASP A 178 -0.49 4.26 7.33
C ASP A 178 0.79 3.58 6.79
N ALA A 179 1.82 4.37 6.48
CA ALA A 179 3.10 3.90 5.95
C ALA A 179 3.89 2.96 6.89
N VAL A 180 3.59 2.94 8.19
CA VAL A 180 4.22 2.04 9.16
C VAL A 180 3.24 0.96 9.66
N HIS A 181 2.12 0.78 8.96
CA HIS A 181 1.08 -0.20 9.26
C HIS A 181 0.29 0.07 10.55
N ASP A 182 0.30 1.30 11.05
CA ASP A 182 -0.60 1.70 12.14
C ASP A 182 -2.03 1.76 11.59
N VAL A 183 -2.96 1.15 12.31
CA VAL A 183 -4.38 1.02 11.93
C VAL A 183 -5.09 2.34 12.17
N ILE A 184 -5.53 2.95 11.08
CA ILE A 184 -6.22 4.25 11.03
C ILE A 184 -7.73 4.09 11.07
N ALA A 185 -8.27 3.03 10.50
CA ALA A 185 -9.69 2.75 10.58
C ALA A 185 -9.92 1.28 10.31
N ALA A 186 -11.03 0.74 10.80
CA ALA A 186 -11.41 -0.65 10.63
C ALA A 186 -12.93 -0.74 10.52
N ASN A 187 -13.43 -1.68 9.72
CA ASN A 187 -14.86 -2.01 9.75
C ASN A 187 -15.17 -3.07 10.80
N ARG A 188 -16.48 -3.34 11.01
CA ARG A 188 -16.92 -4.32 12.02
C ARG A 188 -16.42 -5.73 11.72
N GLY A 189 -16.29 -6.08 10.44
CA GLY A 189 -15.76 -7.38 10.00
C GLY A 189 -14.36 -7.66 10.53
N LEU A 190 -13.48 -6.65 10.56
CA LEU A 190 -12.16 -6.81 11.17
C LEU A 190 -12.25 -6.99 12.68
N LEU A 191 -13.11 -6.23 13.37
CA LEU A 191 -13.24 -6.33 14.83
C LEU A 191 -13.66 -7.72 15.28
N THR A 192 -14.53 -8.37 14.51
CA THR A 192 -14.89 -9.77 14.73
C THR A 192 -13.67 -10.69 14.66
N LEU A 193 -12.81 -10.55 13.65
CA LEU A 193 -11.57 -11.35 13.60
C LEU A 193 -10.63 -11.07 14.78
N LEU A 194 -10.65 -9.86 15.33
CA LEU A 194 -9.81 -9.46 16.46
C LEU A 194 -10.37 -9.88 17.83
N GLU A 195 -11.53 -10.55 17.89
CA GLU A 195 -12.06 -11.13 19.13
C GLU A 195 -10.99 -12.02 19.81
N GLY A 196 -10.72 -11.78 21.10
CA GLY A 196 -9.73 -12.52 21.88
C GLY A 196 -8.26 -12.07 21.73
N VAL A 197 -7.97 -11.03 20.93
CA VAL A 197 -6.64 -10.40 20.91
C VAL A 197 -6.37 -9.66 22.22
N SER A 198 -5.11 -9.70 22.69
CA SER A 198 -4.67 -8.98 23.88
C SER A 198 -4.91 -7.46 23.78
N GLU A 199 -5.54 -6.87 24.80
CA GLU A 199 -5.90 -5.43 24.84
C GLU A 199 -4.68 -4.52 24.60
N ARG A 200 -3.48 -4.94 25.01
CA ARG A 200 -2.25 -4.16 24.81
C ARG A 200 -1.87 -3.99 23.34
N LEU A 201 -2.27 -4.92 22.47
CA LEU A 201 -2.05 -4.83 21.02
C LEU A 201 -3.14 -3.99 20.33
N LEU A 202 -4.29 -3.82 20.98
CA LEU A 202 -5.40 -2.99 20.55
C LEU A 202 -5.26 -1.54 21.04
N ALA A 203 -4.32 -1.27 21.95
CA ALA A 203 -4.03 0.07 22.44
C ALA A 203 -3.65 1.00 21.26
N PRO A 204 -4.23 2.21 21.19
CA PRO A 204 -4.05 3.06 20.03
C PRO A 204 -2.65 3.70 19.92
N PRO A 205 -2.09 3.84 18.71
CA PRO A 205 -2.59 3.21 17.48
C PRO A 205 -2.25 1.71 17.47
N PRO A 206 -3.22 0.82 17.16
CA PRO A 206 -2.91 -0.58 16.94
C PRO A 206 -2.06 -0.70 15.67
N ASN A 207 -1.20 -1.69 15.59
CA ASN A 207 -0.38 -1.92 14.39
C ASN A 207 -0.74 -3.25 13.72
N ALA A 208 -1.07 -3.23 12.44
CA ALA A 208 -1.56 -4.40 11.71
C ALA A 208 -0.54 -5.57 11.69
N MET A 209 0.75 -5.26 11.59
CA MET A 209 1.81 -6.28 11.62
C MET A 209 1.94 -6.92 13.01
N ARG A 210 1.85 -6.11 14.07
CA ARG A 210 1.83 -6.62 15.45
C ARG A 210 0.58 -7.45 15.72
N LEU A 211 -0.60 -6.95 15.36
CA LEU A 211 -1.87 -7.68 15.49
C LEU A 211 -1.81 -9.04 14.79
N THR A 212 -1.18 -9.11 13.62
CA THR A 212 -1.11 -10.34 12.82
C THR A 212 -0.07 -11.33 13.35
N LEU A 213 1.15 -10.87 13.64
CA LEU A 213 2.31 -11.74 13.87
C LEU A 213 2.65 -11.96 15.34
N HIS A 214 2.16 -11.11 16.26
CA HIS A 214 2.50 -11.22 17.67
C HIS A 214 1.87 -12.48 18.31
N PRO A 215 2.56 -13.18 19.24
CA PRO A 215 2.02 -14.39 19.89
C PRO A 215 0.72 -14.20 20.67
N GLU A 216 0.48 -13.01 21.19
CA GLU A 216 -0.79 -12.60 21.83
C GLU A 216 -1.79 -11.93 20.86
N GLY A 217 -1.48 -11.96 19.56
CA GLY A 217 -2.32 -11.45 18.47
C GLY A 217 -3.07 -12.56 17.74
N LEU A 218 -3.11 -12.47 16.41
CA LEU A 218 -3.71 -13.47 15.54
C LEU A 218 -2.79 -14.68 15.32
N ALA A 219 -1.48 -14.56 15.53
CA ALA A 219 -0.51 -15.59 15.15
C ALA A 219 -0.87 -17.03 15.60
N PRO A 220 -1.32 -17.29 16.84
CA PRO A 220 -1.70 -18.65 17.26
C PRO A 220 -2.90 -19.23 16.50
N ARG A 221 -3.74 -18.36 15.92
CA ARG A 221 -4.93 -18.74 15.15
C ARG A 221 -4.64 -18.91 13.66
N ILE A 222 -3.48 -18.47 13.17
CA ILE A 222 -3.11 -18.59 11.76
C ILE A 222 -2.54 -19.99 11.51
N ARG A 223 -3.23 -20.79 10.69
CA ARG A 223 -2.88 -22.20 10.45
C ARG A 223 -1.73 -22.39 9.47
N ASN A 224 -1.47 -21.38 8.65
CA ASN A 224 -0.35 -21.32 7.70
C ASN A 224 0.62 -20.17 8.06
N LEU A 225 0.91 -20.01 9.36
CA LEU A 225 1.61 -18.84 9.89
C LEU A 225 2.99 -18.65 9.26
N ARG A 226 3.76 -19.71 9.03
CA ARG A 226 5.10 -19.59 8.43
C ARG A 226 5.02 -19.00 7.02
N ALA A 227 4.22 -19.60 6.16
CA ALA A 227 4.05 -19.11 4.78
C ALA A 227 3.51 -17.67 4.76
N TRP A 228 2.53 -17.37 5.61
CA TRP A 228 1.94 -16.03 5.70
C TRP A 228 2.93 -14.98 6.22
N ARG A 229 3.68 -15.30 7.28
CA ARG A 229 4.73 -14.45 7.84
C ARG A 229 5.82 -14.16 6.81
N ASP A 230 6.33 -15.19 6.14
CA ASP A 230 7.40 -15.03 5.15
C ASP A 230 6.94 -14.10 4.01
N HIS A 231 5.67 -14.22 3.60
CA HIS A 231 5.06 -13.32 2.62
C HIS A 231 5.02 -11.87 3.10
N LEU A 232 4.54 -11.61 4.33
CA LEU A 232 4.49 -10.27 4.91
C LEU A 232 5.88 -9.64 5.09
N LEU A 233 6.84 -10.39 5.62
CA LEU A 233 8.22 -9.92 5.80
C LEU A 233 8.89 -9.61 4.46
N ALA A 234 8.64 -10.43 3.42
CA ALA A 234 9.11 -10.15 2.08
C ALA A 234 8.49 -8.87 1.50
N GLN A 235 7.21 -8.60 1.78
CA GLN A 235 6.54 -7.35 1.39
C GLN A 235 7.15 -6.14 2.09
N MET A 236 7.35 -6.21 3.41
CA MET A 236 8.01 -5.15 4.19
C MET A 236 9.44 -4.89 3.68
N THR A 237 10.19 -5.94 3.35
CA THR A 237 11.55 -5.81 2.78
C THR A 237 11.52 -5.03 1.46
N ARG A 238 10.54 -5.31 0.58
CA ARG A 238 10.36 -4.55 -0.67
C ARG A 238 10.01 -3.09 -0.40
N GLN A 239 9.14 -2.80 0.56
CA GLN A 239 8.79 -1.43 0.95
C GLN A 239 10.01 -0.67 1.51
N ILE A 240 10.79 -1.30 2.40
CA ILE A 240 12.02 -0.73 2.97
C ILE A 240 13.10 -0.47 1.90
N ALA A 241 13.17 -1.31 0.85
CA ALA A 241 14.10 -1.07 -0.25
C ALA A 241 13.72 0.17 -1.08
N LEU A 242 12.42 0.49 -1.15
CA LEU A 242 11.89 1.62 -1.90
C LEU A 242 11.87 2.91 -1.08
N GLN A 243 11.62 2.85 0.22
CA GLN A 243 11.45 3.99 1.12
C GLN A 243 12.50 3.98 2.22
N ARG A 244 13.10 5.15 2.53
CA ARG A 244 14.03 5.27 3.66
C ARG A 244 13.26 5.51 4.96
N SER A 245 12.56 4.49 5.44
CA SER A 245 11.82 4.55 6.70
C SER A 245 12.54 3.75 7.79
N ASP A 246 13.19 4.45 8.72
CA ASP A 246 13.80 3.83 9.90
C ASP A 246 12.74 3.26 10.84
N ALA A 247 11.56 3.90 10.91
CA ALA A 247 10.43 3.38 11.67
C ALA A 247 9.90 2.06 11.12
N LEU A 248 9.75 1.94 9.80
CA LEU A 248 9.34 0.67 9.16
C LEU A 248 10.41 -0.42 9.34
N ARG A 249 11.71 -0.05 9.30
CA ARG A 249 12.80 -0.99 9.57
C ARG A 249 12.78 -1.49 11.02
N ALA A 250 12.58 -0.59 11.99
CA ALA A 250 12.47 -0.97 13.40
C ALA A 250 11.28 -1.91 13.62
N LEU A 251 10.13 -1.63 13.01
CA LEU A 251 8.97 -2.53 13.06
C LEU A 251 9.28 -3.88 12.42
N TYR A 252 9.94 -3.91 11.26
CA TYR A 252 10.37 -5.15 10.62
C TYR A 252 11.24 -6.00 11.54
N GLU A 253 12.27 -5.39 12.15
CA GLU A 253 13.17 -6.08 13.08
C GLU A 253 12.42 -6.63 14.30
N GLU A 254 11.48 -5.86 14.84
CA GLU A 254 10.61 -6.28 15.94
C GLU A 254 9.77 -7.51 15.57
N VAL A 255 8.97 -7.42 14.50
CA VAL A 255 8.03 -8.50 14.15
C VAL A 255 8.73 -9.73 13.57
N ALA A 256 9.90 -9.56 12.96
CA ALA A 256 10.75 -10.66 12.52
C ALA A 256 11.39 -11.42 13.68
N ALA A 257 11.44 -10.85 14.89
CA ALA A 257 11.96 -11.52 16.09
C ALA A 257 10.90 -12.36 16.83
N TYR A 258 9.62 -12.24 16.49
CA TYR A 258 8.56 -13.04 17.11
C TYR A 258 8.78 -14.55 16.86
N PRO A 259 8.35 -15.43 17.77
CA PRO A 259 8.53 -16.87 17.60
C PRO A 259 7.78 -17.40 16.37
N VAL A 260 8.36 -18.43 15.73
CA VAL A 260 7.73 -19.19 14.62
C VAL A 260 7.58 -20.63 15.10
N PRO A 261 6.40 -21.27 14.95
CA PRO A 261 6.25 -22.69 15.24
C PRO A 261 7.09 -23.54 14.29
N ASP A 262 7.66 -24.66 14.76
CA ASP A 262 8.52 -25.53 13.93
C ASP A 262 7.82 -26.05 12.68
N ARG A 263 6.49 -26.27 12.74
CA ARG A 263 5.66 -26.67 11.61
C ARG A 263 4.31 -25.97 11.65
N ASP A 264 3.78 -25.65 10.47
CA ASP A 264 2.41 -25.18 10.32
C ASP A 264 1.42 -26.34 10.52
N PRO A 265 0.28 -26.11 11.22
CA PRO A 265 -0.81 -27.10 11.34
C PRO A 265 -1.30 -27.67 10.01
N ASP A 266 -1.27 -26.87 8.95
CA ASP A 266 -1.70 -27.30 7.61
C ASP A 266 -0.57 -27.98 6.79
N GLY A 267 0.65 -28.06 7.35
CA GLY A 267 1.86 -28.56 6.67
C GLY A 267 2.42 -27.60 5.60
N GLU A 268 3.59 -27.91 5.04
CA GLU A 268 4.13 -27.17 3.87
C GLU A 268 3.32 -27.40 2.58
N ALA A 269 2.50 -28.45 2.56
CA ALA A 269 1.61 -28.79 1.46
C ALA A 269 0.17 -28.76 1.97
N GLY A 270 -0.53 -27.65 1.73
CA GLY A 270 -1.94 -27.49 2.06
C GLY A 270 -2.76 -28.66 1.51
N SER A 271 -3.25 -29.51 2.41
CA SER A 271 -4.20 -30.57 2.07
C SER A 271 -5.60 -29.94 1.90
N GLY A 272 -6.08 -29.90 0.66
CA GLY A 272 -7.47 -29.56 0.32
C GLY A 272 -7.62 -28.63 -0.88
N ALA A 273 -7.67 -29.23 -2.08
CA ALA A 273 -7.88 -28.63 -3.41
C ALA A 273 -6.77 -27.68 -3.93
N PRO A 274 -6.33 -27.82 -5.19
CA PRO A 274 -5.41 -26.88 -5.82
C PRO A 274 -6.19 -25.59 -6.11
N VAL A 275 -6.18 -24.65 -5.17
CA VAL A 275 -6.61 -23.28 -5.46
C VAL A 275 -5.62 -22.75 -6.51
N PRO A 276 -6.06 -22.31 -7.70
CA PRO A 276 -5.15 -21.75 -8.70
C PRO A 276 -4.37 -20.59 -8.07
N TYR A 277 -3.04 -20.73 -8.00
CA TYR A 277 -2.11 -19.87 -7.24
C TYR A 277 -1.98 -18.45 -7.84
N PHE A 278 -3.00 -17.60 -7.70
CA PHE A 278 -2.88 -16.17 -7.99
C PHE A 278 -2.56 -15.32 -6.74
N ALA A 279 -2.79 -15.85 -5.52
CA ALA A 279 -2.40 -15.22 -4.25
C ALA A 279 -2.23 -16.28 -3.14
N LEU A 280 -1.36 -16.00 -2.15
CA LEU A 280 -1.25 -16.80 -0.92
C LEU A 280 -2.44 -16.46 -0.01
N PRO A 281 -3.31 -17.41 0.36
CA PRO A 281 -4.41 -17.10 1.26
C PRO A 281 -3.96 -17.06 2.73
N LEU A 282 -4.53 -16.14 3.51
CA LEU A 282 -4.50 -16.18 4.97
C LEU A 282 -5.52 -17.23 5.45
N ARG A 283 -5.08 -18.23 6.21
CA ARG A 283 -5.97 -19.23 6.84
C ARG A 283 -5.97 -19.02 8.35
N VAL A 284 -7.07 -18.52 8.88
CA VAL A 284 -7.20 -18.16 10.30
C VAL A 284 -8.37 -18.89 10.94
N GLU A 285 -8.14 -19.42 12.14
CA GLU A 285 -9.17 -20.05 12.94
C GLU A 285 -9.99 -19.00 13.71
N HIS A 286 -11.31 -19.14 13.65
CA HIS A 286 -12.26 -18.28 14.36
C HIS A 286 -13.48 -19.11 14.75
N ASP A 287 -13.82 -19.17 16.04
CA ASP A 287 -14.92 -19.98 16.61
C ASP A 287 -14.95 -21.44 16.11
N GLY A 288 -13.78 -22.08 16.06
CA GLY A 288 -13.63 -23.47 15.62
C GLY A 288 -13.82 -23.69 14.11
N ARG A 289 -13.95 -22.63 13.31
CA ARG A 289 -13.96 -22.68 11.84
C ARG A 289 -12.66 -22.10 11.29
N VAL A 290 -12.18 -22.67 10.19
CA VAL A 290 -11.04 -22.11 9.45
C VAL A 290 -11.59 -21.22 8.35
N LEU A 291 -11.25 -19.93 8.41
CA LEU A 291 -11.59 -18.94 7.41
C LEU A 291 -10.40 -18.75 6.48
N SER A 292 -10.67 -18.60 5.18
CA SER A 292 -9.64 -18.37 4.17
C SER A 292 -9.86 -17.04 3.46
N PHE A 293 -8.81 -16.21 3.40
CA PHE A 293 -8.88 -14.87 2.82
C PHE A 293 -7.78 -14.62 1.81
N VAL A 294 -8.09 -13.86 0.76
CA VAL A 294 -7.11 -13.19 -0.09
C VAL A 294 -7.07 -11.71 0.29
N SER A 295 -5.88 -11.19 0.59
CA SER A 295 -5.71 -9.75 0.84
C SER A 295 -5.64 -8.96 -0.46
N SER A 296 -6.33 -7.82 -0.49
CA SER A 296 -6.26 -6.82 -1.55
C SER A 296 -5.92 -5.46 -0.93
N VAL A 297 -4.94 -4.77 -1.51
CA VAL A 297 -4.49 -3.45 -1.04
C VAL A 297 -4.78 -2.39 -2.10
N ALA A 298 -5.42 -1.30 -1.70
CA ALA A 298 -5.69 -0.13 -2.54
C ALA A 298 -5.04 1.12 -1.94
N THR A 299 -4.41 1.94 -2.79
CA THR A 299 -3.71 3.18 -2.42
C THR A 299 -4.25 4.39 -3.18
N PHE A 300 -3.99 5.59 -2.68
CA PHE A 300 -4.35 6.84 -3.37
C PHE A 300 -3.26 7.22 -4.39
N ASN A 301 -3.62 7.33 -5.67
CA ASN A 301 -2.64 7.52 -6.76
C ASN A 301 -2.18 8.97 -7.00
N THR A 302 -2.95 9.97 -6.58
CA THR A 302 -2.60 11.40 -6.75
C THR A 302 -2.77 12.17 -5.45
N PRO A 303 -2.02 11.82 -4.40
CA PRO A 303 -2.13 12.49 -3.11
C PRO A 303 -1.44 13.86 -3.17
N MET A 304 -2.17 14.91 -2.81
CA MET A 304 -1.64 16.27 -2.66
C MET A 304 -1.18 16.57 -1.22
N ASP A 305 -1.25 15.57 -0.34
CA ASP A 305 -0.84 15.64 1.06
C ASP A 305 -0.10 14.34 1.43
N VAL A 306 0.97 14.47 2.22
CA VAL A 306 1.82 13.35 2.65
C VAL A 306 1.03 12.31 3.44
N THR A 307 0.13 12.75 4.33
CA THR A 307 -0.69 11.84 5.13
C THR A 307 -1.54 10.95 4.24
N VAL A 308 -2.17 11.50 3.20
CA VAL A 308 -3.01 10.74 2.25
C VAL A 308 -2.19 9.81 1.38
N ALA A 309 -0.98 10.23 1.00
CA ALA A 309 -0.05 9.43 0.19
C ALA A 309 0.37 8.13 0.88
N GLU A 310 0.29 8.11 2.20
CA GLU A 310 0.76 7.01 3.05
C GLU A 310 -0.37 6.08 3.49
N LEU A 311 -1.63 6.43 3.19
CA LEU A 311 -2.76 5.57 3.50
C LEU A 311 -2.90 4.43 2.49
N ALA A 312 -3.16 3.24 3.02
CA ALA A 312 -3.54 2.07 2.24
C ALA A 312 -4.80 1.43 2.84
N VAL A 313 -5.75 1.06 1.99
CA VAL A 313 -6.93 0.27 2.37
C VAL A 313 -6.63 -1.19 2.11
N GLU A 314 -6.62 -2.01 3.15
CA GLU A 314 -6.48 -3.46 3.05
C GLU A 314 -7.84 -4.12 3.25
N THR A 315 -8.18 -5.06 2.38
CA THR A 315 -9.45 -5.81 2.42
C THR A 315 -9.15 -7.30 2.35
N PHE A 316 -9.78 -8.07 3.23
CA PHE A 316 -9.69 -9.53 3.27
C PHE A 316 -10.91 -10.14 2.59
N LEU A 317 -10.76 -10.51 1.32
CA LEU A 317 -11.81 -11.11 0.51
C LEU A 317 -11.89 -12.61 0.81
N PRO A 318 -13.09 -13.20 0.98
CA PRO A 318 -13.23 -14.64 1.22
C PRO A 318 -12.67 -15.42 0.01
N ALA A 319 -11.76 -16.36 0.29
CA ALA A 319 -11.14 -17.21 -0.73
C ALA A 319 -12.00 -18.44 -1.09
N ASP A 320 -13.04 -18.72 -0.30
CA ASP A 320 -13.99 -19.82 -0.52
C ASP A 320 -15.41 -19.43 -0.10
N ALA A 321 -16.39 -20.21 -0.58
CA ALA A 321 -17.81 -19.97 -0.32
C ALA A 321 -18.19 -20.18 1.16
N ALA A 322 -17.47 -21.04 1.89
CA ALA A 322 -17.74 -21.32 3.29
C ALA A 322 -17.39 -20.10 4.18
N THR A 323 -16.27 -19.44 3.89
CA THR A 323 -15.84 -18.21 4.54
C THR A 323 -16.81 -17.08 4.25
N ALA A 324 -17.24 -16.92 2.99
CA ALA A 324 -18.24 -15.92 2.62
C ALA A 324 -19.56 -16.12 3.36
N ALA A 325 -20.09 -17.36 3.39
CA ALA A 325 -21.33 -17.69 4.11
C ALA A 325 -21.20 -17.39 5.61
N TYR A 326 -20.09 -17.78 6.25
CA TYR A 326 -19.84 -17.52 7.66
C TYR A 326 -19.88 -16.02 7.99
N LEU A 327 -19.24 -15.18 7.17
CA LEU A 327 -19.22 -13.72 7.38
C LEU A 327 -20.61 -13.10 7.19
N HIS A 328 -21.41 -13.59 6.24
CA HIS A 328 -22.79 -13.14 6.07
C HIS A 328 -23.71 -13.57 7.21
N GLU A 329 -23.58 -14.81 7.71
CA GLU A 329 -24.32 -15.28 8.89
C GLU A 329 -24.06 -14.38 10.10
N ARG A 330 -22.80 -14.00 10.33
CA ARG A 330 -22.39 -13.20 11.48
C ARG A 330 -22.66 -11.70 11.31
N GLY A 331 -22.52 -11.20 10.08
CA GLY A 331 -22.78 -9.80 9.74
C GLY A 331 -24.27 -9.45 9.63
N GLY A 332 -25.13 -10.42 9.30
CA GLY A 332 -26.59 -10.24 9.27
C GLY A 332 -27.28 -10.45 10.63
N ALA A 333 -26.55 -10.93 11.64
CA ALA A 333 -27.06 -11.20 12.98
C ALA A 333 -26.93 -10.01 13.97
N ALA A 334 -26.61 -8.80 13.47
CA ALA A 334 -26.26 -7.63 14.29
C ALA A 334 -27.02 -6.35 13.92
#